data_AF-A0A1M3FEP3-F1
#
_entry.id   AF-A0A1M3FEP3-F1
#
_cell.length_a   1.000
_cell.length_b   1.000
_cell.length_c   1.000
_cell.angle_alpha   90.00
_cell.angle_beta   90.00
_cell.angle_gamma   90.00
#
_symmetry.space_group_name_H-M   'P 1'
#
loop_
_entity.id
_entity.type
_entity.pdbx_description
1 polymer ?
#
loop_
_entity_poly.entity_id
_entity_poly.type
_entity_poly.pdbx_seq_one_letter_code
_entity_poly.pdbx_strand_id
1 'polypeptide(L)'
;MSIDHTLDGSTVLVTGANRGLGRALLEEVLRRGAARVYAAARTRLAHPDDRVVPLVLDLRDLVSIEAAARAVKDLDLLVNNAGIGAVGDDLTDVPLVLEHLQVNVLGPLALTNHLVPALSASRGRVLNVGSVAALASLPVMPSYSISKAAAMSLTQSQRALLGRHGIRVHLAVAGPIDTDMSRGLGIPSAAPETVAAAIVEGVLRGDDEIFPDPVSATLAAGWDSGVVKTLERANAALLPPADFTTTFVVSKPPADVVAAISDPRGWWDGEITGTADRPDAEFTYRYADMHTSVQRVAEIVPGERVVWDVTSSRLSFVDEPEPWTGTRIAFDVAPDGDGSRVTLVHHGLVPERECYDQCSAGWEHVAGRSLREFIETGQGVPF
;
A
#
# COMPACT_ATOMS: atom_id res chain seq x y z
N MET A 1 15.65 2.56 18.86
CA MET A 1 15.18 1.51 17.94
C MET A 1 16.33 1.19 16.98
N SER A 2 16.67 -0.08 16.81
CA SER A 2 17.66 -0.50 15.81
C SER A 2 17.13 -0.13 14.43
N ILE A 3 17.89 0.62 13.64
CA ILE A 3 17.57 0.81 12.22
C ILE A 3 17.81 -0.56 11.57
N ASP A 4 16.78 -1.13 10.95
CA ASP A 4 16.90 -2.36 10.19
C ASP A 4 17.59 -2.02 8.87
N HIS A 5 18.82 -2.50 8.68
CA HIS A 5 19.63 -2.21 7.50
C HIS A 5 19.49 -3.30 6.41
N THR A 6 18.53 -4.21 6.56
CA THR A 6 18.39 -5.42 5.72
C THR A 6 17.01 -5.52 5.08
N LEU A 7 16.93 -6.30 4.00
CA LEU A 7 15.71 -6.76 3.34
C LEU A 7 15.57 -8.28 3.48
N ASP A 8 16.14 -8.85 4.54
CA ASP A 8 16.17 -10.31 4.76
C ASP A 8 14.75 -10.86 4.77
N GLY A 9 14.51 -11.89 3.95
CA GLY A 9 13.18 -12.52 3.84
C GLY A 9 12.16 -11.74 3.01
N SER A 10 12.47 -10.51 2.58
CA SER A 10 11.52 -9.65 1.86
C SER A 10 11.31 -10.08 0.41
N THR A 11 10.11 -9.84 -0.10
CA THR A 11 9.73 -9.90 -1.51
C THR A 11 9.66 -8.50 -2.10
N VAL A 12 10.43 -8.26 -3.17
CA VAL A 12 10.55 -6.95 -3.81
C VAL A 12 10.10 -7.02 -5.27
N LEU A 13 9.48 -5.96 -5.79
CA LEU A 13 9.22 -5.79 -7.22
C LEU A 13 9.94 -4.54 -7.71
N VAL A 14 10.74 -4.67 -8.78
CA VAL A 14 11.44 -3.54 -9.40
C VAL A 14 10.99 -3.40 -10.85
N THR A 15 10.41 -2.26 -11.21
CA THR A 15 10.05 -1.95 -12.60
C THR A 15 11.24 -1.38 -13.38
N GLY A 16 11.36 -1.74 -14.66
CA GLY A 16 12.48 -1.32 -15.51
C GLY A 16 13.81 -1.95 -15.10
N ALA A 17 13.77 -3.16 -14.54
CA ALA A 17 14.91 -3.82 -13.90
C ALA A 17 16.03 -4.27 -14.87
N ASN A 18 15.83 -4.14 -16.19
CA ASN A 18 16.73 -4.68 -17.20
C ASN A 18 17.96 -3.80 -17.49
N ARG A 19 17.98 -2.53 -17.07
CA ARG A 19 19.06 -1.57 -17.37
C ARG A 19 19.12 -0.39 -16.40
N GLY A 20 20.20 0.38 -16.47
CA GLY A 20 20.38 1.66 -15.75
C GLY A 20 20.13 1.52 -14.24
N LEU A 21 19.46 2.53 -13.67
CA LEU A 21 19.12 2.53 -12.25
C LEU A 21 18.27 1.32 -11.84
N GLY A 22 17.37 0.84 -12.70
CA GLY A 22 16.53 -0.32 -12.39
C GLY A 22 17.34 -1.61 -12.22
N ARG A 23 18.38 -1.82 -13.03
CA ARG A 23 19.33 -2.91 -12.83
C ARG A 23 20.08 -2.74 -11.51
N ALA A 24 20.60 -1.54 -11.24
CA ALA A 24 21.33 -1.27 -10.00
C ALA A 24 20.46 -1.48 -8.74
N LEU A 25 19.19 -1.09 -8.78
CA LEU A 25 18.22 -1.33 -7.71
C LEU A 25 17.95 -2.82 -7.51
N LEU A 26 17.78 -3.59 -8.59
CA LEU A 26 17.64 -5.05 -8.54
C LEU A 26 18.85 -5.69 -7.82
N GLU A 27 20.07 -5.34 -8.22
CA GLU A 27 21.28 -5.88 -7.59
C GLU A 27 21.40 -5.46 -6.11
N GLU A 28 21.07 -4.20 -5.80
CA GLU A 28 21.15 -3.69 -4.43
C GLU A 28 20.16 -4.40 -3.49
N VAL A 29 18.91 -4.60 -3.90
CA VAL A 29 17.94 -5.30 -3.04
C VAL A 29 18.31 -6.78 -2.84
N LEU A 30 18.90 -7.43 -3.85
CA LEU A 30 19.46 -8.78 -3.73
C LEU A 30 20.63 -8.82 -2.74
N ARG A 31 21.52 -7.83 -2.80
CA ARG A 31 22.66 -7.68 -1.89
C ARG A 31 22.22 -7.43 -0.44
N ARG A 32 21.08 -6.78 -0.26
CA ARG A 32 20.46 -6.49 1.05
C ARG A 32 19.65 -7.67 1.62
N GLY A 33 19.61 -8.80 0.93
CA GLY A 33 19.02 -10.04 1.45
C GLY A 33 17.59 -10.34 1.02
N ALA A 34 17.04 -9.60 0.06
CA ALA A 34 15.72 -9.90 -0.49
C ALA A 34 15.64 -11.38 -0.90
N ALA A 35 14.64 -12.09 -0.38
CA ALA A 35 14.45 -13.52 -0.64
C ALA A 35 13.87 -13.77 -2.03
N ARG A 36 13.12 -12.80 -2.56
CA ARG A 36 12.55 -12.84 -3.91
C ARG A 36 12.53 -11.45 -4.52
N VAL A 37 12.92 -11.35 -5.79
CA VAL A 37 12.80 -10.09 -6.54
C VAL A 37 12.09 -10.32 -7.87
N TYR A 38 10.89 -9.77 -8.01
CA TYR A 38 10.20 -9.67 -9.30
C TYR A 38 10.89 -8.59 -10.14
N ALA A 39 11.70 -9.02 -11.11
CA ALA A 39 12.39 -8.12 -12.03
C ALA A 39 11.48 -7.84 -13.24
N ALA A 40 10.76 -6.72 -13.18
CA ALA A 40 9.77 -6.36 -14.17
C ALA A 40 10.37 -5.55 -15.33
N ALA A 41 10.13 -5.99 -16.56
CA ALA A 41 10.54 -5.31 -17.79
C ALA A 41 9.62 -5.66 -18.96
N ARG A 42 9.65 -4.85 -20.03
CA ARG A 42 8.83 -5.10 -21.24
C ARG A 42 9.16 -6.41 -21.94
N THR A 43 10.40 -6.88 -21.79
CA THR A 43 10.85 -8.18 -22.30
C THR A 43 11.39 -9.01 -21.15
N ARG A 44 11.30 -10.33 -21.27
CA ARG A 44 11.77 -11.26 -20.25
C ARG A 44 13.27 -11.04 -19.99
N LEU A 45 13.61 -10.73 -18.75
CA LEU A 45 14.99 -10.60 -18.29
C LEU A 45 15.55 -11.96 -17.90
N ALA A 46 16.78 -12.26 -18.30
CA ALA A 46 17.55 -13.37 -17.75
C ALA A 46 18.46 -12.83 -16.63
N HIS A 47 18.54 -13.55 -15.52
CA HIS A 47 19.37 -13.22 -14.38
C HIS A 47 19.94 -14.51 -13.77
N PRO A 48 21.24 -14.54 -13.36
CA PRO A 48 21.87 -15.76 -12.85
C PRO A 48 21.47 -16.11 -11.40
N ASP A 49 20.95 -15.15 -10.63
CA ASP A 49 20.49 -15.37 -9.26
C ASP A 49 19.07 -15.96 -9.25
N ASP A 50 18.90 -17.14 -8.66
CA ASP A 50 17.64 -17.89 -8.59
C ASP A 50 16.53 -17.17 -7.80
N ARG A 51 16.87 -16.16 -6.99
CA ARG A 51 15.89 -15.31 -6.28
C ARG A 51 15.16 -14.35 -7.22
N VAL A 52 15.68 -14.15 -8.44
CA VAL A 52 15.09 -13.25 -9.42
C VAL A 52 14.01 -13.95 -10.23
N VAL A 53 12.79 -13.42 -10.16
CA VAL A 53 11.64 -13.89 -10.94
C VAL A 53 11.40 -12.91 -12.08
N PRO A 54 11.65 -13.28 -13.34
CA PRO A 54 11.37 -12.40 -14.47
C PRO A 54 9.87 -12.14 -14.60
N LEU A 55 9.48 -10.87 -14.68
CA LEU A 55 8.09 -10.45 -14.85
C LEU A 55 7.95 -9.58 -16.10
N VAL A 56 7.05 -9.96 -17.01
CA VAL A 56 6.77 -9.13 -18.19
C VAL A 56 5.77 -8.05 -17.80
N LEU A 57 6.12 -6.79 -18.05
CA LEU A 57 5.31 -5.63 -17.69
C LEU A 57 5.53 -4.49 -18.69
N ASP A 58 4.47 -4.07 -19.37
CA ASP A 58 4.39 -2.80 -20.08
C ASP A 58 3.44 -1.85 -19.33
N LEU A 59 3.98 -0.75 -18.81
CA LEU A 59 3.23 0.26 -18.05
C LEU A 59 2.24 1.09 -18.90
N ARG A 60 2.22 0.87 -20.20
CA ARG A 60 1.25 1.47 -21.13
C ARG A 60 0.00 0.62 -21.32
N ASP A 61 0.02 -0.65 -20.86
CA ASP A 61 -1.03 -1.62 -21.10
C ASP A 61 -1.63 -2.10 -19.77
N LEU A 62 -2.89 -1.73 -19.51
CA LEU A 62 -3.61 -2.11 -18.29
C LEU A 62 -3.75 -3.64 -18.15
N VAL A 63 -3.87 -4.37 -19.26
CA VAL A 63 -3.94 -5.84 -19.23
C VAL A 63 -2.60 -6.43 -18.81
N SER A 64 -1.49 -5.88 -19.31
CA SER A 64 -0.15 -6.26 -18.87
C SER A 64 0.07 -5.97 -17.39
N ILE A 65 -0.41 -4.81 -16.90
CA ILE A 65 -0.30 -4.41 -15.49
C ILE A 65 -1.08 -5.38 -14.60
N GLU A 66 -2.33 -5.66 -14.95
CA GLU A 66 -3.18 -6.58 -14.19
C GLU A 66 -2.58 -8.00 -14.15
N ALA A 67 -2.13 -8.52 -15.29
CA ALA A 67 -1.51 -9.84 -15.37
C ALA A 67 -0.22 -9.92 -14.53
N ALA A 68 0.60 -8.87 -14.56
CA ALA A 68 1.81 -8.79 -13.75
C ALA A 68 1.48 -8.73 -12.25
N ALA A 69 0.50 -7.93 -11.85
CA ALA A 69 0.09 -7.81 -10.45
C ALA A 69 -0.50 -9.12 -9.91
N ARG A 70 -1.33 -9.84 -10.69
CA ARG A 70 -1.86 -11.16 -10.32
C ARG A 70 -0.78 -12.22 -10.07
N ALA A 71 0.40 -12.08 -10.67
CA ALA A 71 1.52 -12.99 -10.44
C ALA A 71 2.23 -12.74 -9.09
N VAL A 72 2.00 -11.59 -8.46
CA VAL A 72 2.61 -11.17 -7.20
C VAL A 72 1.65 -11.43 -6.05
N LYS A 73 1.90 -12.48 -5.27
CA LYS A 73 1.04 -12.87 -4.15
C LYS A 73 1.31 -12.08 -2.87
N ASP A 74 2.60 -11.93 -2.54
CA ASP A 74 3.10 -11.23 -1.36
C ASP A 74 4.11 -10.19 -1.84
N LEU A 75 4.13 -9.01 -1.21
CA LEU A 75 5.03 -7.92 -1.60
C LEU A 75 5.36 -7.01 -0.42
N ASP A 76 6.64 -6.88 -0.09
CA ASP A 76 7.13 -6.02 0.99
C ASP A 76 7.61 -4.65 0.47
N LEU A 77 8.10 -4.61 -0.78
CA LEU A 77 8.57 -3.37 -1.41
C LEU A 77 8.25 -3.35 -2.92
N LEU A 78 7.45 -2.38 -3.34
CA LEU A 78 7.27 -1.99 -4.73
C LEU A 78 8.22 -0.84 -5.09
N VAL A 79 9.03 -1.01 -6.12
CA VAL A 79 9.91 0.03 -6.67
C VAL A 79 9.45 0.43 -8.07
N ASN A 80 8.69 1.53 -8.13
CA ASN A 80 8.28 2.19 -9.36
C ASN A 80 9.46 3.02 -9.92
N ASN A 81 10.39 2.33 -10.60
CA ASN A 81 11.58 2.92 -11.20
C ASN A 81 11.45 3.18 -12.71
N ALA A 82 10.71 2.33 -13.44
CA ALA A 82 10.58 2.47 -14.88
C ALA A 82 10.10 3.87 -15.27
N GLY A 83 10.76 4.47 -16.26
CA GLY A 83 10.38 5.77 -16.77
C GLY A 83 11.01 6.07 -18.12
N ILE A 84 10.46 7.06 -18.80
CA ILE A 84 10.96 7.60 -20.06
C ILE A 84 11.26 9.08 -19.93
N GLY A 85 12.19 9.54 -20.75
CA GLY A 85 12.60 10.93 -20.90
C GLY A 85 13.18 11.12 -22.30
N ALA A 86 12.87 12.25 -22.92
CA ALA A 86 13.33 12.61 -24.26
C ALA A 86 14.08 13.94 -24.21
N VAL A 87 15.33 13.95 -24.67
CA VAL A 87 16.14 15.18 -24.77
C VAL A 87 15.79 15.92 -26.06
N GLY A 88 15.62 17.23 -25.96
CA GLY A 88 15.31 18.11 -27.09
C GLY A 88 13.83 18.16 -27.45
N ASP A 89 12.94 17.64 -26.57
CA ASP A 89 11.50 17.86 -26.72
C ASP A 89 11.15 19.34 -26.49
N ASP A 90 10.18 19.88 -27.25
CA ASP A 90 9.83 21.31 -27.26
C ASP A 90 8.33 21.57 -27.00
N LEU A 91 7.65 20.57 -26.42
CA LEU A 91 6.21 20.56 -26.14
C LEU A 91 5.27 20.58 -27.36
N THR A 92 5.79 20.56 -28.59
CA THR A 92 4.93 20.51 -29.78
C THR A 92 4.38 19.11 -30.07
N ASP A 93 5.07 18.06 -29.61
CA ASP A 93 4.63 16.66 -29.69
C ASP A 93 3.78 16.29 -28.46
N VAL A 94 2.49 16.63 -28.50
CA VAL A 94 1.53 16.26 -27.45
C VAL A 94 1.45 14.74 -27.25
N PRO A 95 1.45 13.88 -28.29
CA PRO A 95 1.56 12.43 -28.10
C PRO A 95 2.74 12.00 -27.23
N LEU A 96 3.93 12.60 -27.37
CA LEU A 96 5.08 12.32 -26.51
C LEU A 96 4.82 12.72 -25.05
N VAL A 97 4.19 13.87 -24.80
CA VAL A 97 3.79 14.31 -23.45
C VAL A 97 2.82 13.28 -22.82
N LEU A 98 1.85 12.79 -23.60
CA LEU A 98 0.91 11.77 -23.14
C LEU A 98 1.62 10.44 -22.85
N GLU A 99 2.57 10.03 -23.68
CA GLU A 99 3.36 8.81 -23.42
C GLU A 99 4.15 8.93 -22.11
N HIS A 100 4.75 10.09 -21.84
CA HIS A 100 5.45 10.38 -20.59
C HIS A 100 4.51 10.28 -19.38
N LEU A 101 3.32 10.87 -19.44
CA LEU A 101 2.32 10.76 -18.37
C LEU A 101 1.86 9.30 -18.19
N GLN A 102 1.66 8.58 -19.28
CA GLN A 102 1.27 7.17 -19.22
C GLN A 102 2.33 6.32 -18.51
N VAL A 103 3.60 6.43 -18.91
CA VAL A 103 4.67 5.56 -18.36
C VAL A 103 5.15 6.01 -16.98
N ASN A 104 5.30 7.32 -16.75
CA ASN A 104 5.91 7.83 -15.52
C ASN A 104 4.89 8.06 -14.40
N VAL A 105 3.58 8.06 -14.70
CA VAL A 105 2.52 8.40 -13.73
C VAL A 105 1.40 7.36 -13.70
N LEU A 106 0.69 7.18 -14.82
CA LEU A 106 -0.53 6.36 -14.83
C LEU A 106 -0.24 4.86 -14.69
N GLY A 107 0.81 4.36 -15.33
CA GLY A 107 1.28 2.99 -15.19
C GLY A 107 1.65 2.65 -13.74
N PRO A 108 2.55 3.42 -13.08
CA PRO A 108 2.85 3.27 -11.66
C PRO A 108 1.62 3.35 -10.76
N LEU A 109 0.70 4.29 -11.01
CA LEU A 109 -0.57 4.39 -10.27
C LEU A 109 -1.40 3.10 -10.40
N ALA A 110 -1.64 2.63 -11.62
CA ALA A 110 -2.42 1.43 -11.87
C ALA A 110 -1.77 0.19 -11.24
N LEU A 111 -0.45 0.04 -11.38
CA LEU A 111 0.30 -1.06 -10.78
C LEU A 111 0.21 -1.04 -9.25
N THR A 112 0.45 0.11 -8.62
CA THR A 112 0.33 0.26 -7.16
C THR A 112 -1.08 -0.11 -6.69
N ASN A 113 -2.13 0.36 -7.37
CA ASN A 113 -3.52 0.06 -7.00
C ASN A 113 -3.82 -1.45 -7.02
N HIS A 114 -3.34 -2.18 -8.02
CA HIS A 114 -3.51 -3.64 -8.07
C HIS A 114 -2.69 -4.38 -7.00
N LEU A 115 -1.60 -3.79 -6.52
CA LEU A 115 -0.71 -4.39 -5.52
C LEU A 115 -1.03 -3.97 -4.07
N VAL A 116 -1.99 -3.07 -3.84
CA VAL A 116 -2.41 -2.66 -2.49
C VAL A 116 -2.71 -3.86 -1.59
N PRO A 117 -3.47 -4.89 -1.99
CA PRO A 117 -3.76 -6.02 -1.10
C PRO A 117 -2.49 -6.74 -0.59
N ALA A 118 -1.53 -6.99 -1.49
CA ALA A 118 -0.27 -7.66 -1.14
C ALA A 118 0.63 -6.77 -0.26
N LEU A 119 0.67 -5.47 -0.54
CA LEU A 119 1.43 -4.48 0.24
C LEU A 119 0.80 -4.24 1.62
N SER A 120 -0.53 -4.24 1.73
CA SER A 120 -1.22 -4.07 3.02
C SER A 120 -1.01 -5.27 3.92
N ALA A 121 -1.09 -6.49 3.38
CA ALA A 121 -0.88 -7.72 4.14
C ALA A 121 0.51 -7.79 4.79
N SER A 122 1.54 -7.23 4.15
CA SER A 122 2.91 -7.17 4.66
C SER A 122 3.23 -5.90 5.46
N ARG A 123 2.32 -4.92 5.51
CA ARG A 123 2.62 -3.53 5.94
C ARG A 123 3.82 -2.96 5.18
N GLY A 124 3.83 -3.24 3.88
CA GLY A 124 4.93 -3.02 2.95
C GLY A 124 5.14 -1.55 2.57
N ARG A 125 5.94 -1.36 1.52
CA ARG A 125 6.46 -0.05 1.12
C ARG A 125 6.30 0.16 -0.38
N VAL A 126 6.00 1.38 -0.79
CA VAL A 126 6.05 1.83 -2.18
C VAL A 126 7.16 2.87 -2.30
N LEU A 127 8.05 2.70 -3.26
CA LEU A 127 9.06 3.67 -3.63
C LEU A 127 8.80 4.14 -5.05
N ASN A 128 8.53 5.42 -5.22
CA ASN A 128 8.46 6.05 -6.53
C ASN A 128 9.79 6.77 -6.84
N VAL A 129 10.40 6.47 -7.99
CA VAL A 129 11.62 7.17 -8.44
C VAL A 129 11.23 8.46 -9.14
N GLY A 130 11.34 9.56 -8.41
CA GLY A 130 11.12 10.93 -8.87
C GLY A 130 12.34 11.57 -9.52
N SER A 131 12.40 12.90 -9.46
CA SER A 131 13.50 13.69 -10.03
C SER A 131 13.52 15.09 -9.43
N VAL A 132 14.69 15.71 -9.32
CA VAL A 132 14.81 17.16 -9.05
C VAL A 132 14.11 18.00 -10.14
N ALA A 133 13.95 17.45 -11.34
CA ALA A 133 13.22 18.05 -12.46
C ALA A 133 11.69 18.17 -12.22
N ALA A 134 11.18 17.56 -11.14
CA ALA A 134 9.81 17.75 -10.65
C ALA A 134 9.62 19.08 -9.90
N LEU A 135 10.70 19.62 -9.32
CA LEU A 135 10.69 20.84 -8.51
C LEU A 135 10.90 22.08 -9.36
N ALA A 136 11.79 21.96 -10.35
CA ALA A 136 12.07 22.99 -11.33
C ALA A 136 12.25 22.33 -12.70
N SER A 137 11.48 22.80 -13.68
CA SER A 137 11.48 22.20 -15.01
C SER A 137 12.83 22.32 -15.71
N LEU A 138 13.26 21.25 -16.37
CA LEU A 138 14.40 21.26 -17.29
C LEU A 138 13.91 21.63 -18.69
N PRO A 139 14.24 22.82 -19.23
CA PRO A 139 13.74 23.25 -20.53
C PRO A 139 14.20 22.38 -21.72
N VAL A 140 15.23 21.56 -21.52
CA VAL A 140 15.73 20.60 -22.52
C VAL A 140 14.94 19.28 -22.55
N MET A 141 14.09 19.05 -21.56
CA MET A 141 13.22 17.86 -21.43
C MET A 141 11.88 18.22 -20.76
N PRO A 142 11.12 19.20 -21.27
CA PRO A 142 9.97 19.74 -20.55
C PRO A 142 8.84 18.70 -20.37
N SER A 143 8.64 17.78 -21.32
CA SER A 143 7.69 16.66 -21.17
C SER A 143 8.06 15.73 -20.01
N TYR A 144 9.36 15.50 -19.79
CA TYR A 144 9.85 14.73 -18.64
C TYR A 144 9.55 15.46 -17.33
N SER A 145 9.87 16.76 -17.24
CA SER A 145 9.59 17.56 -16.04
C SER A 145 8.11 17.58 -15.67
N ILE A 146 7.21 17.76 -16.64
CA ILE A 146 5.75 17.69 -16.41
C ILE A 146 5.37 16.36 -15.77
N SER A 147 5.83 15.24 -16.37
CA SER A 147 5.51 13.91 -15.86
C SER A 147 6.09 13.62 -14.47
N LYS A 148 7.29 14.14 -14.15
CA LYS A 148 7.91 13.94 -12.83
C LYS A 148 7.29 14.83 -11.76
N ALA A 149 6.82 16.04 -12.11
CA ALA A 149 6.00 16.86 -11.21
C ALA A 149 4.67 16.16 -10.89
N ALA A 150 4.01 15.59 -11.90
CA ALA A 150 2.81 14.79 -11.70
C ALA A 150 3.08 13.54 -10.83
N ALA A 151 4.19 12.82 -11.06
CA ALA A 151 4.58 11.68 -10.24
C ALA A 151 4.90 12.06 -8.78
N MET A 152 5.50 13.24 -8.55
CA MET A 152 5.72 13.77 -7.20
C MET A 152 4.38 14.04 -6.49
N SER A 153 3.45 14.71 -7.17
CA SER A 153 2.11 14.95 -6.62
C SER A 153 1.35 13.64 -6.35
N LEU A 154 1.43 12.68 -7.27
CA LEU A 154 0.90 11.32 -7.07
C LEU A 154 1.48 10.67 -5.81
N THR A 155 2.79 10.80 -5.58
CA THR A 155 3.46 10.19 -4.43
C THR A 155 2.97 10.78 -3.10
N GLN A 156 2.76 12.09 -3.03
CA GLN A 156 2.17 12.76 -1.86
C GLN A 156 0.76 12.26 -1.58
N SER A 157 -0.09 12.15 -2.61
CA SER A 157 -1.43 11.60 -2.46
C SER A 157 -1.41 10.13 -2.02
N GLN A 158 -0.54 9.31 -2.62
CA GLN A 158 -0.36 7.91 -2.24
C GLN A 158 0.09 7.78 -0.79
N ARG A 159 0.98 8.65 -0.29
CA ARG A 159 1.42 8.62 1.10
C ARG A 159 0.26 8.77 2.07
N ALA A 160 -0.61 9.75 1.83
CA ALA A 160 -1.78 9.97 2.67
C ALA A 160 -2.82 8.86 2.54
N LEU A 161 -3.11 8.40 1.31
CA LEU A 161 -4.16 7.40 1.05
C LEU A 161 -3.75 5.97 1.45
N LEU A 162 -2.53 5.56 1.08
CA LEU A 162 -2.03 4.21 1.34
C LEU A 162 -1.54 4.01 2.78
N GLY A 163 -1.15 5.10 3.46
CA GLY A 163 -0.79 5.06 4.89
C GLY A 163 -1.91 4.51 5.76
N ARG A 164 -3.17 4.73 5.37
CA ARG A 164 -4.38 4.19 6.04
C ARG A 164 -4.47 2.66 5.96
N HIS A 165 -3.74 2.05 5.02
CA HIS A 165 -3.63 0.61 4.86
C HIS A 165 -2.30 0.04 5.39
N GLY A 166 -1.58 0.79 6.23
CA GLY A 166 -0.30 0.39 6.79
C GLY A 166 0.87 0.41 5.80
N ILE A 167 0.68 0.95 4.59
CA ILE A 167 1.70 1.01 3.54
C ILE A 167 2.49 2.32 3.65
N ARG A 168 3.81 2.25 3.73
CA ARG A 168 4.67 3.44 3.67
C ARG A 168 5.00 3.82 2.23
N VAL A 169 5.03 5.12 1.94
CA VAL A 169 5.31 5.62 0.58
C VAL A 169 6.49 6.58 0.58
N HIS A 170 7.48 6.26 -0.23
CA HIS A 170 8.76 6.95 -0.36
C HIS A 170 8.89 7.60 -1.75
N LEU A 171 9.53 8.76 -1.80
CA LEU A 171 9.92 9.43 -3.04
C LEU A 171 11.44 9.52 -3.12
N ALA A 172 12.07 8.89 -4.11
CA ALA A 172 13.46 9.20 -4.43
C ALA A 172 13.53 10.42 -5.34
N VAL A 173 14.03 11.54 -4.83
CA VAL A 173 14.23 12.77 -5.60
C VAL A 173 15.63 12.74 -6.22
N ALA A 174 15.78 12.07 -7.36
CA ALA A 174 17.09 11.90 -7.98
C ALA A 174 17.51 13.09 -8.87
N GLY A 175 18.80 13.43 -8.83
CA GLY A 175 19.49 14.27 -9.80
C GLY A 175 19.93 13.49 -11.04
N PRO A 176 20.91 13.99 -11.80
CA PRO A 176 21.46 13.29 -12.96
C PRO A 176 22.17 11.98 -12.56
N ILE A 177 21.81 10.88 -13.23
CA ILE A 177 22.39 9.54 -13.02
C ILE A 177 23.02 9.09 -14.33
N ASP A 178 24.22 8.50 -14.29
CA ASP A 178 24.94 8.02 -15.46
C ASP A 178 24.24 6.79 -16.07
N THR A 179 23.30 7.04 -16.99
CA THR A 179 22.46 6.04 -17.64
C THR A 179 22.20 6.44 -19.09
N ASP A 180 21.60 5.56 -19.87
CA ASP A 180 21.18 5.87 -21.25
C ASP A 180 20.30 7.13 -21.36
N MET A 181 19.50 7.44 -20.33
CA MET A 181 18.59 8.59 -20.33
C MET A 181 19.32 9.94 -20.28
N SER A 182 20.46 10.02 -19.58
CA SER A 182 21.24 11.25 -19.39
C SER A 182 22.41 11.37 -20.36
N ARG A 183 22.61 10.35 -21.21
CA ARG A 183 23.71 10.27 -22.17
C ARG A 183 23.71 11.49 -23.09
N GLY A 184 24.83 12.20 -23.13
CA GLY A 184 25.01 13.36 -24.02
C GLY A 184 24.60 14.71 -23.43
N LEU A 185 24.05 14.77 -22.21
CA LEU A 185 23.72 16.04 -21.55
C LEU A 185 24.96 16.79 -21.02
N GLY A 186 26.10 16.11 -20.85
CA GLY A 186 27.35 16.73 -20.36
C GLY A 186 27.31 17.23 -18.92
N ILE A 187 26.28 16.83 -18.16
CA ILE A 187 26.08 17.24 -16.75
C ILE A 187 26.78 16.20 -15.84
N PRO A 188 27.50 16.63 -14.78
CA PRO A 188 28.00 15.72 -13.76
C PRO A 188 26.88 14.82 -13.24
N SER A 189 27.11 13.52 -13.24
CA SER A 189 26.11 12.52 -12.86
C SER A 189 26.69 11.51 -11.87
N ALA A 190 25.81 10.94 -11.05
CA ALA A 190 26.16 9.90 -10.08
C ALA A 190 26.05 8.50 -10.72
N ALA A 191 26.90 7.57 -10.26
CA ALA A 191 26.84 6.19 -10.69
C ALA A 191 25.50 5.53 -10.25
N PRO A 192 24.82 4.75 -11.12
CA PRO A 192 23.57 4.09 -10.79
C PRO A 192 23.62 3.26 -9.50
N GLU A 193 24.73 2.58 -9.24
CA GLU A 193 24.95 1.72 -8.07
C GLU A 193 24.97 2.54 -6.77
N THR A 194 25.65 3.68 -6.78
CA THR A 194 25.69 4.60 -5.64
C THR A 194 24.29 5.15 -5.34
N VAL A 195 23.56 5.54 -6.37
CA VAL A 195 22.19 6.05 -6.24
C VAL A 195 21.25 4.97 -5.73
N ALA A 196 21.33 3.75 -6.27
CA ALA A 196 20.53 2.61 -5.81
C ALA A 196 20.77 2.29 -4.33
N ALA A 197 22.04 2.25 -3.89
CA ALA A 197 22.40 2.00 -2.50
C ALA A 197 21.82 3.07 -1.55
N ALA A 198 21.92 4.35 -1.92
CA ALA A 198 21.37 5.45 -1.14
C ALA A 198 19.83 5.42 -1.08
N ILE A 199 19.18 5.06 -2.20
CA ILE A 199 17.72 4.88 -2.27
C ILE A 199 17.27 3.77 -1.31
N VAL A 200 17.88 2.58 -1.39
CA VAL A 200 17.48 1.45 -0.55
C VAL A 200 17.75 1.76 0.93
N GLU A 201 18.87 2.41 1.25
CA GLU A 201 19.13 2.86 2.63
C GLU A 201 18.08 3.86 3.14
N GLY A 202 17.63 4.82 2.31
CA GLY A 202 16.57 5.75 2.68
C GLY A 202 15.23 5.06 2.95
N VAL A 203 14.86 4.08 2.11
CA VAL A 203 13.66 3.25 2.32
C VAL A 203 13.74 2.46 3.63
N LEU A 204 14.93 1.95 3.97
CA LEU A 204 15.19 1.20 5.20
C LEU A 204 15.12 2.09 6.45
N ARG A 205 15.64 3.31 6.38
CA ARG A 205 15.51 4.34 7.44
C ARG A 205 14.08 4.85 7.61
N GLY A 206 13.24 4.69 6.60
CA GLY A 206 11.85 5.14 6.63
C GLY A 206 11.67 6.60 6.18
N ASP A 207 12.63 7.16 5.43
CA ASP A 207 12.59 8.54 4.97
C ASP A 207 11.45 8.74 3.94
N ASP A 208 10.61 9.76 4.13
CA ASP A 208 9.56 10.10 3.14
C ASP A 208 10.15 10.52 1.79
N GLU A 209 11.12 11.42 1.82
CA GLU A 209 11.89 11.89 0.67
C GLU A 209 13.35 11.45 0.80
N ILE A 210 13.87 10.84 -0.26
CA ILE A 210 15.23 10.33 -0.32
C ILE A 210 15.98 11.11 -1.39
N PHE A 211 17.13 11.68 -1.03
CA PHE A 211 17.97 12.50 -1.91
C PHE A 211 19.28 11.75 -2.17
N PRO A 212 19.33 10.88 -3.20
CA PRO A 212 20.31 9.79 -3.27
C PRO A 212 21.62 10.14 -3.98
N ASP A 213 21.82 11.39 -4.37
CA ASP A 213 22.98 11.86 -5.14
C ASP A 213 23.41 13.26 -4.71
N PRO A 214 24.64 13.71 -5.03
CA PRO A 214 25.16 14.98 -4.56
C PRO A 214 24.32 16.20 -4.96
N VAL A 215 23.64 16.18 -6.12
CA VAL A 215 22.82 17.32 -6.57
C VAL A 215 21.56 17.38 -5.71
N SER A 216 20.85 16.27 -5.60
CA SER A 216 19.62 16.21 -4.80
C SER A 216 19.86 16.39 -3.31
N ALA A 217 20.99 15.91 -2.78
CA ALA A 217 21.34 16.01 -1.35
C ALA A 217 21.42 17.47 -0.85
N THR A 218 21.70 18.43 -1.74
CA THR A 218 21.66 19.86 -1.39
C THR A 218 20.28 20.34 -0.95
N LEU A 219 19.21 19.67 -1.40
CA LEU A 219 17.82 19.98 -1.07
C LEU A 219 17.38 19.41 0.27
N ALA A 220 18.07 18.40 0.79
CA ALA A 220 17.68 17.71 2.02
C ALA A 220 17.66 18.67 3.21
N ALA A 221 18.63 19.60 3.26
CA ALA A 221 18.71 20.61 4.29
C ALA A 221 17.48 21.55 4.23
N GLY A 222 16.61 21.45 5.24
CA GLY A 222 15.42 22.28 5.36
C GLY A 222 14.19 21.77 4.60
N TRP A 223 14.26 20.62 3.92
CA TRP A 223 13.11 20.04 3.22
C TRP A 223 11.92 19.80 4.15
N ASP A 224 12.17 19.16 5.30
CA ASP A 224 11.13 18.79 6.28
C ASP A 224 10.39 19.99 6.90
N SER A 225 11.07 21.14 6.96
CA SER A 225 10.53 22.42 7.42
C SER A 225 10.13 23.35 6.27
N GLY A 226 10.27 22.90 5.02
CA GLY A 226 10.03 23.68 3.83
C GLY A 226 8.54 23.75 3.48
N VAL A 227 8.17 24.78 2.72
CA VAL A 227 6.77 25.06 2.36
C VAL A 227 6.06 23.87 1.69
N VAL A 228 6.77 23.13 0.83
CA VAL A 228 6.20 21.96 0.13
C VAL A 228 5.81 20.88 1.13
N LYS A 229 6.72 20.49 2.04
CA LYS A 229 6.47 19.42 3.00
C LYS A 229 5.46 19.83 4.07
N THR A 230 5.49 21.08 4.52
CA THR A 230 4.49 21.63 5.45
C THR A 230 3.08 21.58 4.84
N LEU A 231 2.92 22.03 3.60
CA LEU A 231 1.63 22.00 2.90
C LEU A 231 1.17 20.56 2.63
N GLU A 232 2.08 19.66 2.27
CA GLU A 232 1.75 18.25 2.08
C GLU A 232 1.14 17.64 3.35
N ARG A 233 1.79 17.81 4.50
CA ARG A 233 1.30 17.31 5.80
C ARG A 233 -0.05 17.94 6.18
N ALA A 234 -0.21 19.24 5.93
CA ALA A 234 -1.49 19.92 6.17
C ALA A 234 -2.61 19.39 5.25
N ASN A 235 -2.32 19.13 3.98
CA ASN A 235 -3.28 18.58 3.03
C ASN A 235 -3.65 17.12 3.35
N ALA A 236 -2.72 16.32 3.88
CA ALA A 236 -3.01 14.97 4.33
C ALA A 236 -4.10 14.95 5.43
N ALA A 237 -4.16 15.98 6.28
CA ALA A 237 -5.19 16.13 7.31
C ALA A 237 -6.58 16.51 6.76
N LEU A 238 -6.72 16.77 5.45
CA LEU A 238 -8.03 16.93 4.80
C LEU A 238 -8.73 15.58 4.58
N LEU A 239 -7.99 14.46 4.66
CA LEU A 239 -8.61 13.15 4.70
C LEU A 239 -9.31 12.98 6.06
N PRO A 240 -10.54 12.46 6.09
CA PRO A 240 -11.16 12.10 7.36
C PRO A 240 -10.27 11.06 8.08
N PRO A 241 -10.37 10.93 9.42
CA PRO A 241 -9.74 9.82 10.15
C PRO A 241 -10.06 8.48 9.46
N ALA A 242 -9.07 7.59 9.40
CA ALA A 242 -9.26 6.28 8.77
C ALA A 242 -10.00 5.36 9.73
N ASP A 243 -11.22 4.98 9.37
CA ASP A 243 -11.88 3.85 9.99
C ASP A 243 -11.00 2.61 9.82
N PHE A 244 -10.88 1.81 10.88
CA PHE A 244 -10.19 0.53 10.80
C PHE A 244 -10.84 -0.32 9.69
N THR A 245 -10.01 -0.83 8.78
CA THR A 245 -10.45 -1.65 7.65
C THR A 245 -9.54 -2.85 7.51
N THR A 246 -10.12 -4.04 7.32
CA THR A 246 -9.38 -5.25 6.94
C THR A 246 -10.11 -6.00 5.84
N THR A 247 -9.35 -6.61 4.93
CA THR A 247 -9.90 -7.32 3.76
C THR A 247 -9.23 -8.68 3.61
N PHE A 248 -10.03 -9.70 3.29
CA PHE A 248 -9.55 -11.04 2.98
C PHE A 248 -10.41 -11.70 1.91
N VAL A 249 -9.91 -12.80 1.33
CA VAL A 249 -10.59 -13.56 0.28
C VAL A 249 -10.80 -15.00 0.77
N VAL A 250 -11.95 -15.57 0.43
CA VAL A 250 -12.40 -16.92 0.76
C VAL A 250 -12.92 -17.64 -0.47
N SER A 251 -12.92 -18.97 -0.44
CA SER A 251 -13.38 -19.83 -1.54
C SER A 251 -14.91 -19.98 -1.61
N LYS A 252 -15.63 -19.50 -0.59
CA LYS A 252 -17.09 -19.66 -0.48
C LYS A 252 -17.86 -18.58 -1.26
N PRO A 253 -19.07 -18.89 -1.75
CA PRO A 253 -19.91 -17.92 -2.44
C PRO A 253 -20.44 -16.84 -1.48
N PRO A 254 -20.82 -15.65 -1.98
CA PRO A 254 -21.16 -14.51 -1.12
C PRO A 254 -22.30 -14.76 -0.12
N ALA A 255 -23.28 -15.58 -0.48
CA ALA A 255 -24.40 -15.92 0.39
C ALA A 255 -23.96 -16.69 1.64
N ASP A 256 -23.03 -17.65 1.49
CA ASP A 256 -22.50 -18.45 2.59
C ASP A 256 -21.65 -17.58 3.52
N VAL A 257 -20.92 -16.62 2.95
CA VAL A 257 -20.12 -15.64 3.70
C VAL A 257 -21.01 -14.75 4.56
N VAL A 258 -22.08 -14.19 4.00
CA VAL A 258 -23.04 -13.38 4.76
C VAL A 258 -23.67 -14.19 5.89
N ALA A 259 -24.06 -15.45 5.63
CA ALA A 259 -24.60 -16.34 6.66
C ALA A 259 -23.60 -16.59 7.80
N ALA A 260 -22.31 -16.77 7.48
CA ALA A 260 -21.26 -16.96 8.48
C ALA A 260 -21.01 -15.69 9.32
N ILE A 261 -20.99 -14.51 8.70
CA ILE A 261 -20.86 -13.23 9.42
C ILE A 261 -22.03 -13.05 10.41
N SER A 262 -23.25 -13.43 9.99
CA SER A 262 -24.46 -13.37 10.82
C SER A 262 -24.54 -14.38 11.97
N ASP A 263 -23.55 -15.26 12.15
CA ASP A 263 -23.42 -16.13 13.33
C ASP A 263 -22.10 -15.87 14.08
N PRO A 264 -21.97 -14.73 14.78
CA PRO A 264 -20.72 -14.35 15.46
C PRO A 264 -20.26 -15.35 16.52
N ARG A 265 -21.16 -16.20 17.05
CA ARG A 265 -20.80 -17.31 17.97
C ARG A 265 -19.84 -18.32 17.36
N GLY A 266 -19.81 -18.45 16.04
CA GLY A 266 -18.95 -19.41 15.34
C GLY A 266 -17.49 -18.97 15.24
N TRP A 267 -17.21 -17.67 15.38
CA TRP A 267 -15.89 -17.11 15.08
C TRP A 267 -15.41 -16.01 16.01
N TRP A 268 -16.28 -15.33 16.75
CA TRP A 268 -15.90 -14.30 17.70
C TRP A 268 -15.77 -14.91 19.09
N ASP A 269 -14.55 -15.35 19.39
CA ASP A 269 -14.20 -16.06 20.62
C ASP A 269 -14.60 -15.26 21.88
N GLY A 270 -15.41 -15.86 22.74
CA GLY A 270 -16.04 -15.21 23.89
C GLY A 270 -17.46 -15.69 24.14
N GLU A 271 -18.13 -15.06 25.11
CA GLU A 271 -19.54 -15.32 25.39
C GLU A 271 -20.40 -14.38 24.56
N ILE A 272 -21.27 -14.96 23.72
CA ILE A 272 -22.27 -14.23 22.95
C ILE A 272 -23.67 -14.64 23.37
N THR A 273 -24.49 -13.66 23.76
CA THR A 273 -25.91 -13.85 24.07
C THR A 273 -26.77 -13.03 23.11
N GLY A 274 -27.86 -13.59 22.59
CA GLY A 274 -28.69 -12.94 21.55
C GLY A 274 -28.42 -13.50 20.15
N THR A 275 -28.84 -12.78 19.11
CA THR A 275 -28.68 -13.20 17.70
C THR A 275 -28.25 -12.05 16.79
N ALA A 276 -27.64 -12.39 15.66
CA ALA A 276 -27.21 -11.43 14.63
C ALA A 276 -27.74 -11.79 13.22
N ASP A 277 -28.85 -12.55 13.17
CA ASP A 277 -29.38 -13.24 11.99
C ASP A 277 -30.46 -12.45 11.23
N ARG A 278 -30.88 -11.30 11.76
CA ARG A 278 -31.91 -10.44 11.15
C ARG A 278 -31.75 -8.98 11.59
N PRO A 279 -32.23 -8.00 10.80
CA PRO A 279 -32.30 -6.61 11.23
C PRO A 279 -33.01 -6.44 12.57
N ASP A 280 -32.57 -5.45 13.35
CA ASP A 280 -33.01 -5.14 14.71
C ASP A 280 -32.76 -6.24 15.75
N ALA A 281 -32.17 -7.38 15.39
CA ALA A 281 -31.67 -8.33 16.37
C ALA A 281 -30.52 -7.71 17.16
N GLU A 282 -30.44 -8.05 18.44
CA GLU A 282 -29.36 -7.62 19.31
C GLU A 282 -28.60 -8.82 19.85
N PHE A 283 -27.29 -8.65 19.97
CA PHE A 283 -26.44 -9.56 20.70
C PHE A 283 -25.46 -8.79 21.59
N THR A 284 -25.07 -9.44 22.68
CA THR A 284 -24.04 -8.96 23.60
C THR A 284 -22.83 -9.87 23.44
N TYR A 285 -21.67 -9.26 23.27
CA TYR A 285 -20.37 -9.91 23.33
C TYR A 285 -19.69 -9.63 24.67
N ARG A 286 -19.10 -10.66 25.28
CA ARG A 286 -18.30 -10.55 26.49
C ARG A 286 -17.05 -11.43 26.39
N TYR A 287 -15.89 -10.82 26.60
CA TYR A 287 -14.62 -11.53 26.71
C TYR A 287 -13.95 -11.20 28.04
N ALA A 288 -13.95 -12.20 28.93
CA ALA A 288 -13.50 -12.06 30.31
C ALA A 288 -14.08 -10.80 30.98
N ASP A 289 -13.25 -10.06 31.70
CA ASP A 289 -13.49 -8.71 32.22
C ASP A 289 -12.96 -7.61 31.28
N MET A 290 -12.32 -8.00 30.17
CA MET A 290 -11.59 -7.08 29.28
C MET A 290 -12.50 -6.31 28.31
N HIS A 291 -13.50 -6.97 27.74
CA HIS A 291 -14.38 -6.37 26.74
C HIS A 291 -15.81 -6.83 26.95
N THR A 292 -16.74 -5.88 27.03
CA THR A 292 -18.18 -6.12 26.85
C THR A 292 -18.73 -5.12 25.84
N SER A 293 -19.57 -5.56 24.91
CA SER A 293 -20.24 -4.67 23.96
C SER A 293 -21.59 -5.24 23.54
N VAL A 294 -22.51 -4.34 23.17
CA VAL A 294 -23.84 -4.68 22.67
C VAL A 294 -23.94 -4.19 21.24
N GLN A 295 -24.34 -5.07 20.35
CA GLN A 295 -24.50 -4.82 18.93
C GLN A 295 -25.96 -4.97 18.55
N ARG A 296 -26.48 -4.03 17.76
CA ARG A 296 -27.76 -4.16 17.07
C ARG A 296 -27.51 -4.32 15.58
N VAL A 297 -28.10 -5.32 14.96
CA VAL A 297 -28.04 -5.51 13.51
C VAL A 297 -28.82 -4.39 12.82
N ALA A 298 -28.11 -3.50 12.15
CA ALA A 298 -28.70 -2.40 11.40
C ALA A 298 -29.18 -2.87 10.02
N GLU A 299 -28.44 -3.78 9.38
CA GLU A 299 -28.71 -4.21 8.01
C GLU A 299 -28.16 -5.62 7.75
N ILE A 300 -28.89 -6.42 6.96
CA ILE A 300 -28.39 -7.63 6.32
C ILE A 300 -28.90 -7.62 4.87
N VAL A 301 -27.98 -7.58 3.91
CA VAL A 301 -28.28 -7.73 2.49
C VAL A 301 -27.71 -9.06 2.03
N PRO A 302 -28.56 -10.02 1.62
CA PRO A 302 -28.12 -11.35 1.20
C PRO A 302 -27.04 -11.31 0.13
N GLY A 303 -25.89 -11.93 0.40
CA GLY A 303 -24.77 -11.99 -0.53
C GLY A 303 -23.98 -10.69 -0.74
N GLU A 304 -24.32 -9.62 -0.02
CA GLU A 304 -23.68 -8.32 -0.22
C GLU A 304 -23.15 -7.70 1.07
N ARG A 305 -23.89 -7.73 2.17
CA ARG A 305 -23.56 -6.90 3.33
C ARG A 305 -24.17 -7.35 4.66
N VAL A 306 -23.44 -7.13 5.75
CA VAL A 306 -23.95 -7.16 7.13
C VAL A 306 -23.46 -5.92 7.88
N VAL A 307 -24.34 -5.23 8.63
CA VAL A 307 -23.99 -4.03 9.40
C VAL A 307 -24.51 -4.12 10.83
N TRP A 308 -23.66 -3.77 11.79
CA TRP A 308 -23.97 -3.69 13.21
C TRP A 308 -23.70 -2.28 13.74
N ASP A 309 -24.66 -1.72 14.47
CA ASP A 309 -24.45 -0.53 15.30
C ASP A 309 -24.04 -0.98 16.71
N VAL A 310 -22.98 -0.40 17.26
CA VAL A 310 -22.58 -0.67 18.65
C VAL A 310 -23.34 0.28 19.58
N THR A 311 -24.23 -0.28 20.39
CA THR A 311 -25.16 0.50 21.24
C THR A 311 -24.63 0.73 22.66
N SER A 312 -23.73 -0.13 23.14
CA SER A 312 -22.98 0.08 24.38
C SER A 312 -21.65 -0.67 24.31
N SER A 313 -20.64 -0.20 25.04
CA SER A 313 -19.35 -0.86 25.11
C SER A 313 -18.62 -0.53 26.41
N ARG A 314 -17.72 -1.42 26.82
CA ARG A 314 -16.76 -1.21 27.89
C ARG A 314 -15.51 -2.01 27.59
N LEU A 315 -14.37 -1.32 27.60
CA LEU A 315 -13.05 -1.92 27.48
C LEU A 315 -12.27 -1.59 28.76
N SER A 316 -11.75 -2.59 29.46
CA SER A 316 -11.11 -2.38 30.77
C SER A 316 -9.68 -1.85 30.69
N PHE A 317 -9.11 -1.80 29.49
CA PHE A 317 -7.71 -1.46 29.22
C PHE A 317 -7.52 -0.03 28.70
N VAL A 318 -8.58 0.77 28.70
CA VAL A 318 -8.57 2.20 28.36
C VAL A 318 -9.37 2.98 29.39
N ASP A 319 -9.02 4.25 29.57
CA ASP A 319 -9.74 5.16 30.46
C ASP A 319 -10.99 5.77 29.78
N GLU A 320 -11.02 5.79 28.44
CA GLU A 320 -12.16 6.27 27.65
C GLU A 320 -13.46 5.53 28.02
N PRO A 321 -14.51 6.24 28.50
CA PRO A 321 -15.79 5.61 28.78
C PRO A 321 -16.48 5.23 27.47
N GLU A 322 -16.84 3.96 27.35
CA GLU A 322 -17.62 3.42 26.23
C GLU A 322 -17.01 3.66 24.82
N PRO A 323 -15.77 3.21 24.57
CA PRO A 323 -14.97 3.62 23.41
C PRO A 323 -15.53 3.18 22.04
N TRP A 324 -16.43 2.19 22.00
CA TRP A 324 -17.12 1.77 20.78
C TRP A 324 -18.58 2.24 20.72
N THR A 325 -19.12 2.88 21.75
CA THR A 325 -20.55 3.26 21.73
C THR A 325 -20.82 4.31 20.64
N GLY A 326 -21.79 4.03 19.79
CA GLY A 326 -22.13 4.87 18.63
C GLY A 326 -21.26 4.61 17.39
N THR A 327 -20.34 3.66 17.42
CA THR A 327 -19.62 3.20 16.23
C THR A 327 -20.46 2.21 15.42
N ARG A 328 -19.98 1.88 14.21
CA ARG A 328 -20.63 0.93 13.30
C ARG A 328 -19.64 -0.05 12.72
N ILE A 329 -19.98 -1.32 12.69
CA ILE A 329 -19.16 -2.39 12.09
C ILE A 329 -19.90 -2.86 10.84
N ALA A 330 -19.27 -2.73 9.68
CA ALA A 330 -19.82 -3.15 8.40
C ALA A 330 -18.94 -4.23 7.77
N PHE A 331 -19.57 -5.25 7.21
CA PHE A 331 -18.94 -6.29 6.42
C PHE A 331 -19.51 -6.21 5.00
N ASP A 332 -18.68 -5.81 4.05
CA ASP A 332 -18.99 -5.81 2.63
C ASP A 332 -18.47 -7.10 1.99
N VAL A 333 -19.33 -7.74 1.18
CA VAL A 333 -19.03 -8.99 0.49
C VAL A 333 -19.21 -8.75 -1.02
N ALA A 334 -18.17 -9.07 -1.78
CA ALA A 334 -18.21 -8.98 -3.23
C ALA A 334 -17.66 -10.27 -3.88
N PRO A 335 -18.15 -10.68 -5.06
CA PRO A 335 -17.56 -11.78 -5.81
C PRO A 335 -16.06 -11.55 -6.10
N ASP A 336 -15.27 -12.61 -5.99
CA ASP A 336 -13.84 -12.61 -6.32
C ASP A 336 -13.41 -13.95 -6.95
N GLY A 337 -13.41 -14.00 -8.29
CA GLY A 337 -13.23 -15.27 -9.01
C GLY A 337 -14.37 -16.25 -8.71
N ASP A 338 -14.02 -17.46 -8.28
CA ASP A 338 -14.97 -18.49 -7.85
C ASP A 338 -15.41 -18.34 -6.38
N GLY A 339 -14.82 -17.39 -5.65
CA GLY A 339 -15.05 -17.14 -4.23
C GLY A 339 -15.58 -15.74 -3.93
N SER A 340 -15.26 -15.24 -2.74
CA SER A 340 -15.71 -13.93 -2.26
C SER A 340 -14.59 -13.15 -1.59
N ARG A 341 -14.60 -11.84 -1.77
CA ARG A 341 -13.80 -10.88 -1.01
C ARG A 341 -14.67 -10.26 0.08
N VAL A 342 -14.16 -10.25 1.29
CA VAL A 342 -14.80 -9.66 2.47
C VAL A 342 -14.00 -8.46 2.92
N THR A 343 -14.65 -7.32 3.10
CA THR A 343 -14.07 -6.11 3.67
C THR A 343 -14.82 -5.75 4.94
N LEU A 344 -14.15 -5.83 6.08
CA LEU A 344 -14.66 -5.31 7.34
C LEU A 344 -14.21 -3.86 7.50
N VAL A 345 -15.15 -2.97 7.81
CA VAL A 345 -14.89 -1.59 8.23
C VAL A 345 -15.52 -1.35 9.60
N HIS A 346 -14.72 -0.91 10.56
CA HIS A 346 -15.23 -0.44 11.84
C HIS A 346 -15.23 1.09 11.85
N HIS A 347 -16.36 1.66 11.43
CA HIS A 347 -16.60 3.08 11.39
C HIS A 347 -16.54 3.71 12.78
N GLY A 348 -15.63 4.66 12.96
CA GLY A 348 -15.35 5.32 14.23
C GLY A 348 -14.25 4.66 15.05
N LEU A 349 -13.73 3.48 14.66
CA LEU A 349 -12.49 2.96 15.23
C LEU A 349 -11.31 3.54 14.45
N VAL A 350 -10.76 4.65 14.95
CA VAL A 350 -9.75 5.47 14.27
C VAL A 350 -8.47 5.56 15.10
N PRO A 351 -7.28 5.79 14.49
CA PRO A 351 -5.99 5.82 15.20
C PRO A 351 -5.92 6.78 16.40
N GLU A 352 -6.76 7.80 16.43
CA GLU A 352 -6.81 8.79 17.50
C GLU A 352 -7.52 8.27 18.77
N ARG A 353 -8.22 7.13 18.71
CA ARG A 353 -8.83 6.50 19.89
C ARG A 353 -7.79 5.76 20.71
N GLU A 354 -7.91 5.86 22.03
CA GLU A 354 -7.01 5.20 22.98
C GLU A 354 -6.96 3.68 22.78
N CYS A 355 -8.11 3.09 22.42
CA CYS A 355 -8.23 1.65 22.25
C CYS A 355 -7.73 1.14 20.88
N TYR A 356 -7.35 2.02 19.95
CA TYR A 356 -7.16 1.68 18.53
C TYR A 356 -6.18 0.53 18.32
N ASP A 357 -4.98 0.59 18.90
CA ASP A 357 -3.94 -0.42 18.66
C ASP A 357 -4.38 -1.82 19.11
N GLN A 358 -4.99 -1.94 20.30
CA GLN A 358 -5.49 -3.23 20.79
C GLN A 358 -6.74 -3.70 20.05
N CYS A 359 -7.65 -2.78 19.72
CA CYS A 359 -8.89 -3.11 19.01
C CYS A 359 -8.64 -3.51 17.55
N SER A 360 -7.75 -2.80 16.86
CA SER A 360 -7.37 -3.10 15.48
C SER A 360 -6.64 -4.44 15.39
N ALA A 361 -5.67 -4.70 16.27
CA ALA A 361 -5.01 -6.01 16.38
C ALA A 361 -6.03 -7.12 16.72
N GLY A 362 -6.99 -6.83 17.59
CA GLY A 362 -8.07 -7.76 17.91
C GLY A 362 -8.93 -8.08 16.68
N TRP A 363 -9.32 -7.08 15.91
CA TRP A 363 -10.06 -7.28 14.66
C TRP A 363 -9.25 -7.99 13.58
N GLU A 364 -7.95 -7.74 13.46
CA GLU A 364 -7.07 -8.47 12.54
C GLU A 364 -7.08 -9.98 12.83
N HIS A 365 -7.09 -10.39 14.11
CA HIS A 365 -7.23 -11.79 14.48
C HIS A 365 -8.67 -12.30 14.29
N VAL A 366 -9.66 -11.64 14.88
CA VAL A 366 -11.05 -12.14 14.89
C VAL A 366 -11.63 -12.17 13.48
N ALA A 367 -11.58 -11.06 12.75
CA ALA A 367 -12.14 -11.01 11.40
C ALA A 367 -11.16 -11.54 10.35
N GLY A 368 -9.90 -11.11 10.40
CA GLY A 368 -8.91 -11.47 9.39
C GLY A 368 -8.49 -12.94 9.42
N ARG A 369 -8.59 -13.60 10.58
CA ARG A 369 -8.20 -15.01 10.77
C ARG A 369 -9.37 -15.91 11.19
N SER A 370 -10.01 -15.64 12.32
CA SER A 370 -11.02 -16.55 12.87
C SER A 370 -12.27 -16.66 11.99
N LEU A 371 -12.87 -15.53 11.60
CA LEU A 371 -14.01 -15.50 10.68
C LEU A 371 -13.65 -16.10 9.32
N ARG A 372 -12.46 -15.77 8.80
CA ARG A 372 -11.96 -16.36 7.55
C ARG A 372 -11.93 -17.90 7.64
N GLU A 373 -11.35 -18.44 8.70
CA GLU A 373 -11.27 -19.90 8.90
C GLU A 373 -12.66 -20.52 9.10
N PHE A 374 -13.54 -19.84 9.83
CA PHE A 374 -14.91 -20.27 10.06
C PHE A 374 -15.71 -20.35 8.75
N ILE A 375 -15.55 -19.38 7.85
CA ILE A 375 -16.15 -19.43 6.52
C ILE A 375 -15.65 -20.64 5.74
N GLU A 376 -14.36 -20.94 5.80
CA GLU A 376 -13.77 -22.04 5.02
C GLU A 376 -14.15 -23.43 5.57
N THR A 377 -14.14 -23.58 6.90
CA THR A 377 -14.12 -24.87 7.58
C THR A 377 -15.31 -25.12 8.52
N GLY A 378 -16.06 -24.08 8.87
CA GLY A 378 -17.10 -24.11 9.89
C GLY A 378 -16.57 -24.02 11.33
N GLN A 379 -15.27 -23.77 11.54
CA GLN A 379 -14.67 -23.58 12.87
C GLN A 379 -13.82 -22.30 12.92
N GLY A 380 -14.13 -21.41 13.88
CA GLY A 380 -13.30 -20.25 14.17
C GLY A 380 -12.00 -20.61 14.89
N VAL A 381 -11.09 -19.65 14.95
CA VAL A 381 -9.81 -19.75 15.66
C VAL A 381 -9.89 -18.93 16.95
N PRO A 382 -9.77 -19.55 18.14
CA PRO A 382 -9.76 -18.81 19.40
C PRO A 382 -8.55 -17.88 19.52
N PHE A 383 -8.62 -16.93 20.46
CA PHE A 383 -7.52 -15.98 20.72
C PHE A 383 -6.27 -16.62 21.32
#